data_AF-A0A7C7VX96-F1
#
_entry.id   AF-A0A7C7VX96-F1
#
_cell.length_a   1.000
_cell.length_b   1.000
_cell.length_c   1.000
_cell.angle_alpha   90.00
_cell.angle_beta   90.00
_cell.angle_gamma   90.00
#
_symmetry.space_group_name_H-M   'P 1'
#
loop_
_entity.id
_entity.type
_entity.pdbx_description
1 polymer ?
#
loop_
_entity_poly.entity_id
_entity_poly.type
_entity_poly.pdbx_seq_one_letter_code
_entity_poly.pdbx_strand_id
1 'polypeptide(L)'
;MRRVRNFVSERTASVPPSGIRRFFDIAATMEDVISLAISALGITFAPAALSLMGAEEEVIALGVPYMRVYFGGLIFMLLNFIGNSLLQGAGDTVTPLWIMFFVNIVHVLGNYVFIN
;
A
#
# COMPACT_ATOMS: atom_id res chain seq x y z
N MET A 1 44.37 17.83 -10.04
CA MET A 1 43.39 16.71 -10.16
C MET A 1 41.96 17.03 -9.67
N ARG A 2 41.71 18.01 -8.78
CA ARG A 2 40.34 18.37 -8.32
C ARG A 2 39.41 18.98 -9.40
N ARG A 3 39.94 19.65 -10.43
CA ARG A 3 39.14 20.31 -11.49
C ARG A 3 38.35 19.33 -12.38
N VAL A 4 38.90 18.17 -12.69
CA VAL A 4 38.25 17.18 -13.58
C VAL A 4 37.04 16.52 -12.91
N ARG A 5 37.10 16.30 -11.59
CA ARG A 5 36.01 15.69 -10.83
C ARG A 5 34.77 16.58 -10.76
N ASN A 6 34.95 17.90 -10.68
CA ASN A 6 33.84 18.86 -10.67
C ASN A 6 33.18 18.96 -12.05
N PHE A 7 33.95 18.85 -13.13
CA PHE A 7 33.45 18.90 -14.50
C PHE A 7 32.52 17.72 -14.84
N VAL A 8 32.85 16.51 -14.35
CA VAL A 8 31.99 15.34 -14.55
C VAL A 8 30.71 15.44 -13.71
N SER A 9 30.79 15.98 -12.48
CA SER A 9 29.64 16.18 -11.59
C SER A 9 28.64 17.23 -12.10
N GLU A 10 29.11 18.32 -12.72
CA GLU A 10 28.23 19.33 -13.33
C GLU A 10 27.50 18.77 -14.56
N ARG A 11 28.17 17.92 -15.34
CA ARG A 11 27.57 17.26 -16.52
C ARG A 11 26.51 16.25 -16.14
N THR A 12 26.71 15.44 -15.09
CA THR A 12 25.69 14.50 -14.62
C THR A 12 24.48 15.17 -13.97
N ALA A 13 24.65 16.35 -13.35
CA ALA A 13 23.54 17.13 -12.80
C ALA A 13 22.61 17.74 -13.86
N SER A 14 23.12 17.97 -15.08
CA SER A 14 22.36 18.51 -16.21
C SER A 14 21.56 17.48 -17.02
N VAL A 15 21.71 16.18 -16.70
CA VAL A 15 20.99 15.12 -17.41
C VAL A 15 19.54 15.09 -16.90
N PRO A 16 18.52 15.36 -17.73
CA PRO A 16 17.13 15.26 -17.32
C PRO A 16 16.84 13.84 -16.81
N PRO A 17 15.95 13.66 -15.82
CA PRO A 17 15.62 12.34 -15.30
C PRO A 17 15.26 11.42 -16.45
N SER A 18 15.92 10.26 -16.54
CA SER A 18 15.67 9.29 -17.60
C SER A 18 14.19 8.94 -17.65
N GLY A 19 13.63 8.66 -18.83
CA GLY A 19 12.22 8.24 -18.97
C GLY A 19 11.85 7.07 -18.05
N ILE A 20 12.85 6.27 -17.66
CA ILE A 20 12.79 5.21 -16.66
C ILE A 20 12.38 5.74 -15.28
N ARG A 21 12.96 6.84 -14.77
CA ARG A 21 12.59 7.41 -13.45
C ARG A 21 11.13 7.87 -13.43
N ARG A 22 10.69 8.58 -14.47
CA ARG A 22 9.30 9.05 -14.60
C ARG A 22 8.30 7.88 -14.68
N PHE A 23 8.68 6.78 -15.32
CA PHE A 23 7.89 5.56 -15.33
C PHE A 23 7.73 4.95 -13.93
N PHE A 24 8.81 4.88 -13.15
CA PHE A 24 8.76 4.42 -11.77
C PHE A 24 7.90 5.33 -10.88
N ASP A 25 8.00 6.66 -11.05
CA ASP A 25 7.19 7.60 -10.29
C ASP A 25 5.69 7.43 -10.59
N ILE A 26 5.33 7.24 -11.86
CA ILE A 26 3.93 6.98 -12.25
C ILE A 26 3.46 5.64 -11.68
N ALA A 27 4.26 4.59 -11.83
CA ALA A 27 3.93 3.26 -11.32
C ALA A 27 3.69 3.26 -9.80
N ALA A 28 4.48 4.03 -9.04
CA ALA A 28 4.30 4.19 -7.60
C ALA A 28 2.96 4.88 -7.26
N THR A 29 2.56 5.91 -8.01
CA THR A 29 1.28 6.61 -7.77
C THR A 29 0.04 5.82 -8.22
N MET A 30 0.18 4.85 -9.12
CA MET A 30 -0.96 4.06 -9.60
C MET A 30 -1.58 3.22 -8.47
N GLU A 31 -0.76 2.75 -7.53
CA GLU A 31 -1.22 1.95 -6.40
C GLU A 31 -2.15 2.78 -5.49
N ASP A 32 -1.81 4.05 -5.21
CA ASP A 32 -2.68 5.00 -4.49
C ASP A 32 -4.02 5.18 -5.18
N VAL A 33 -4.01 5.40 -6.49
CA VAL A 33 -5.23 5.64 -7.28
C VAL A 33 -6.12 4.39 -7.29
N ILE A 34 -5.52 3.22 -7.50
CA ILE A 34 -6.24 1.94 -7.56
C ILE A 34 -6.84 1.60 -6.19
N SER A 35 -6.08 1.74 -5.11
CA SER A 35 -6.55 1.38 -3.77
C SER A 35 -7.65 2.33 -3.28
N LEU A 36 -7.53 3.63 -3.53
CA LEU A 36 -8.59 4.60 -3.22
C LEU A 36 -9.86 4.31 -4.01
N ALA A 37 -9.74 3.98 -5.29
CA ALA A 37 -10.88 3.58 -6.11
C ALA A 37 -11.54 2.31 -5.56
N ILE A 38 -10.76 1.27 -5.26
CA ILE A 38 -11.28 0.00 -4.71
C ILE A 38 -11.91 0.23 -3.33
N SER A 39 -11.29 1.03 -2.46
CA SER A 39 -11.83 1.36 -1.14
C SER A 39 -13.17 2.08 -1.24
N ALA A 40 -13.26 3.11 -2.09
CA ALA A 40 -14.50 3.86 -2.32
C ALA A 40 -15.61 2.97 -2.90
N LEU A 41 -15.28 2.12 -3.89
CA LEU A 41 -16.21 1.16 -4.47
C LEU A 41 -16.66 0.14 -3.42
N GLY A 42 -15.74 -0.44 -2.66
CA GLY A 42 -16.05 -1.44 -1.64
C GLY A 42 -16.92 -0.90 -0.51
N ILE A 43 -16.68 0.32 -0.04
CA ILE A 43 -17.51 0.97 0.99
C ILE A 43 -18.92 1.26 0.47
N THR A 44 -19.03 1.73 -0.77
CA THR A 44 -20.29 2.13 -1.39
C THR A 44 -21.14 0.92 -1.77
N PHE A 45 -20.51 -0.09 -2.37
CA PHE A 45 -21.18 -1.28 -2.89
C PHE A 45 -21.20 -2.47 -1.91
N ALA A 46 -20.69 -2.33 -0.68
CA ALA A 46 -20.69 -3.41 0.33
C ALA A 46 -22.04 -4.12 0.49
N PRO A 47 -23.20 -3.43 0.63
CA PRO A 47 -24.49 -4.10 0.75
C PRO A 47 -24.85 -4.90 -0.51
N ALA A 48 -24.66 -4.29 -1.69
CA ALA A 48 -24.95 -4.93 -2.96
C ALA A 48 -24.05 -6.15 -3.20
N ALA A 49 -22.77 -6.07 -2.84
CA ALA A 49 -21.84 -7.18 -2.92
C ALA A 49 -22.29 -8.36 -2.06
N LEU A 50 -22.68 -8.10 -0.80
CA LEU A 50 -23.17 -9.16 0.10
C LEU A 50 -24.49 -9.76 -0.37
N SER A 51 -25.43 -8.95 -0.85
CA SER A 51 -26.68 -9.45 -1.43
C SER A 51 -26.45 -10.31 -2.68
N LEU A 52 -25.51 -9.92 -3.54
CA LEU A 52 -25.13 -10.70 -4.74
C LEU A 52 -24.48 -12.05 -4.39
N MET A 53 -23.86 -12.15 -3.21
CA MET A 53 -23.32 -13.42 -2.69
C MET A 53 -24.40 -14.32 -2.07
N GLY A 54 -25.66 -13.88 -2.05
CA GLY A 54 -26.78 -14.64 -1.46
C GLY A 54 -26.84 -14.55 0.06
N ALA A 55 -26.24 -13.52 0.67
CA ALA A 55 -26.31 -13.31 2.10
C ALA A 55 -27.74 -12.95 2.53
N GLU A 56 -28.21 -13.55 3.63
CA GLU A 56 -29.49 -13.19 4.26
C GLU A 56 -29.43 -11.79 4.89
N GLU A 57 -30.58 -11.16 5.11
CA GLU A 57 -30.66 -9.78 5.64
C GLU A 57 -29.90 -9.60 6.96
N GLU A 58 -29.96 -10.59 7.86
CA GLU A 58 -29.24 -10.58 9.13
C GLU A 58 -27.71 -10.59 8.93
N VAL A 59 -27.23 -11.36 7.95
CA VAL A 59 -25.82 -11.43 7.58
C VAL A 59 -25.36 -10.13 6.93
N ILE A 60 -26.20 -9.51 6.09
CA ILE A 60 -25.90 -8.22 5.47
C ILE A 60 -25.79 -7.13 6.54
N ALA A 61 -26.69 -7.11 7.53
CA ALA A 61 -26.69 -6.12 8.60
C ALA A 61 -25.38 -6.14 9.42
N LEU A 62 -24.82 -7.33 9.65
CA LEU A 62 -23.53 -7.51 10.34
C LEU A 62 -22.33 -7.35 9.39
N GLY A 63 -22.45 -7.81 8.16
CA GLY A 63 -21.38 -7.85 7.17
C GLY A 63 -21.05 -6.48 6.56
N VAL A 64 -22.04 -5.59 6.40
CA VAL A 64 -21.81 -4.26 5.81
C VAL A 64 -20.87 -3.40 6.66
N PRO A 65 -21.08 -3.24 7.98
CA PRO A 65 -20.13 -2.53 8.84
C PRO A 65 -18.73 -3.12 8.78
N TYR A 66 -18.61 -4.45 8.84
CA TYR A 66 -17.33 -5.16 8.75
C TYR A 66 -16.62 -4.87 7.42
N MET A 67 -17.31 -5.03 6.29
CA MET A 67 -16.74 -4.74 4.97
C MET A 67 -16.31 -3.28 4.85
N ARG A 68 -17.11 -2.33 5.34
CA ARG A 68 -16.76 -0.90 5.27
C ARG A 68 -15.48 -0.59 6.05
N VAL A 69 -15.31 -1.17 7.24
CA VAL A 69 -14.08 -1.04 8.02
C VAL A 69 -12.90 -1.69 7.29
N TYR A 70 -13.10 -2.89 6.74
CA TYR A 70 -12.07 -3.59 5.97
C TYR A 70 -11.61 -2.79 4.74
N PHE A 71 -12.55 -2.30 3.93
CA PHE A 71 -12.24 -1.46 2.76
C PHE A 71 -11.63 -0.12 3.14
N GLY A 72 -12.03 0.47 4.27
CA GLY A 72 -11.37 1.65 4.84
C GLY A 72 -9.91 1.37 5.23
N GLY A 73 -9.60 0.15 5.65
CA GLY A 73 -8.26 -0.31 5.99
C GLY A 73 -7.29 -0.44 4.80
N LEU A 74 -7.80 -0.54 3.57
CA LEU A 74 -6.97 -0.75 2.38
C LEU A 74 -5.94 0.37 2.15
N ILE A 75 -6.24 1.60 2.57
CA ILE A 75 -5.30 2.72 2.45
C ILE A 75 -4.04 2.52 3.31
N PHE A 76 -4.18 1.86 4.48
CA PHE A 76 -3.03 1.55 5.34
C PHE A 76 -2.22 0.38 4.79
N MET A 77 -2.91 -0.61 4.18
CA MET A 77 -2.25 -1.71 3.49
C MET A 77 -1.37 -1.20 2.35
N LEU A 78 -1.85 -0.22 1.62
CA LEU A 78 -1.10 0.45 0.56
C LEU A 78 0.18 1.13 1.07
N LEU A 79 0.06 1.96 2.12
CA LEU A 79 1.24 2.61 2.72
C LEU A 79 2.30 1.59 3.14
N ASN A 80 1.86 0.44 3.64
CA ASN A 80 2.75 -0.67 3.96
C ASN A 80 3.44 -1.24 2.70
N PHE A 81 2.70 -1.47 1.61
CA PHE A 81 3.26 -1.95 0.35
C PHE A 81 4.29 -0.98 -0.25
N ILE A 82 3.99 0.31 -0.30
CA ILE A 82 4.90 1.35 -0.82
C ILE A 82 6.17 1.39 0.04
N GLY A 83 6.03 1.47 1.37
CA GLY A 83 7.17 1.49 2.28
C GLY A 83 8.08 0.27 2.11
N ASN A 84 7.49 -0.93 2.02
CA ASN A 84 8.24 -2.16 1.77
C ASN A 84 8.92 -2.17 0.40
N SER A 85 8.25 -1.68 -0.65
CA SER A 85 8.78 -1.66 -2.01
C SER A 85 9.94 -0.66 -2.15
N LEU A 86 9.85 0.50 -1.49
CA LEU A 86 10.92 1.51 -1.47
C LEU A 86 12.19 0.99 -0.78
N LEU A 87 12.03 0.38 0.40
CA LEU A 87 13.16 -0.18 1.16
C LEU A 87 13.86 -1.30 0.37
N GLN A 88 13.08 -2.25 -0.17
CA GLN A 88 13.61 -3.35 -0.97
C GLN A 88 14.23 -2.86 -2.29
N GLY A 89 13.61 -1.87 -2.94
CA GLY A 89 14.13 -1.24 -4.16
C GLY A 89 15.44 -0.47 -3.94
N ALA A 90 15.67 0.03 -2.72
CA ALA A 90 16.94 0.63 -2.31
C ALA A 90 18.02 -0.39 -1.91
N GLY A 91 17.67 -1.69 -1.86
CA GLY A 91 18.57 -2.78 -1.48
C GLY A 91 18.53 -3.15 0.01
N ASP A 92 17.63 -2.55 0.80
CA ASP A 92 17.40 -2.91 2.21
C ASP A 92 16.21 -3.88 2.32
N THR A 93 16.53 -5.16 2.49
CA THR A 93 15.54 -6.23 2.68
C THR A 93 15.33 -6.61 4.14
N VAL A 94 16.22 -6.18 5.04
CA VAL A 94 16.19 -6.57 6.46
C VAL A 94 15.22 -5.69 7.24
N THR A 95 15.18 -4.39 6.95
CA THR A 95 14.24 -3.47 7.59
C THR A 95 12.77 -3.85 7.34
N PRO A 96 12.34 -4.11 6.07
CA PRO A 96 11.02 -4.67 5.75
C PRO A 96 10.65 -5.93 6.55
N LEU A 97 11.59 -6.87 6.67
CA LEU A 97 11.37 -8.14 7.34
C LEU A 97 11.00 -7.94 8.81
N TRP A 98 11.76 -7.12 9.53
CA TRP A 98 11.48 -6.84 10.93
C TRP A 98 10.17 -6.07 11.12
N ILE A 99 9.88 -5.07 10.26
CA ILE A 99 8.61 -4.35 10.29
C ILE A 99 7.43 -5.34 10.15
N MET A 100 7.48 -6.20 9.12
CA MET A 100 6.43 -7.20 8.91
C MET A 100 6.32 -8.19 10.06
N PHE A 101 7.44 -8.60 10.66
CA PHE A 101 7.42 -9.48 11.83
C PHE A 101 6.64 -8.85 13.00
N PHE A 102 6.93 -7.59 13.35
CA PHE A 102 6.20 -6.89 14.41
C PHE A 102 4.73 -6.65 14.06
N VAL A 103 4.42 -6.27 12.81
CA VAL A 103 3.03 -6.11 12.34
C VAL A 103 2.25 -7.41 12.49
N ASN A 104 2.83 -8.55 12.12
CA ASN A 104 2.17 -9.84 12.28
C ASN A 104 1.95 -10.22 13.75
N ILE A 105 2.90 -9.92 14.64
CA ILE A 105 2.70 -10.09 16.09
C ILE A 105 1.50 -9.27 16.55
N VAL A 106 1.43 -7.99 16.15
CA VAL A 106 0.29 -7.12 16.48
C VAL A 106 -1.02 -7.68 15.93
N HIS A 107 -1.05 -8.20 14.71
CA HIS A 107 -2.24 -8.85 14.15
C HIS A 107 -2.68 -10.07 14.97
N VAL A 108 -1.75 -10.96 15.32
CA VAL A 108 -2.07 -12.18 16.09
C VAL A 108 -2.60 -11.81 17.47
N LEU A 109 -1.92 -10.90 18.18
CA LEU A 109 -2.34 -10.46 19.51
C LEU A 109 -3.66 -9.68 19.45
N GLY A 110 -3.83 -8.79 18.48
CA GLY A 110 -5.06 -8.05 18.27
C GLY A 110 -6.24 -8.98 18.00
N ASN A 111 -6.10 -9.91 17.06
CA ASN A 111 -7.13 -10.91 16.80
C ASN A 111 -7.46 -11.73 18.05
N TYR A 112 -6.45 -12.19 18.79
CA TYR A 112 -6.68 -12.92 20.03
C TYR A 112 -7.46 -12.09 21.07
N VAL A 113 -7.17 -10.79 21.21
CA VAL A 113 -7.85 -9.94 22.21
C VAL A 113 -9.26 -9.49 21.77
N PHE A 114 -9.48 -9.27 20.47
CA PHE A 114 -10.75 -8.71 19.96
C PHE A 114 -11.75 -9.77 19.51
N ILE A 115 -11.32 -10.99 19.16
CA ILE A 115 -12.19 -12.05 18.66
C ILE A 115 -12.52 -13.08 19.76
N ASN A 116 -11.59 -13.36 20.69
CA ASN A 116 -11.78 -14.31 21.78
C ASN A 116 -12.32 -13.63 23.04
#